data_AF-A0A351E7W7-F1
#
_entry.id   AF-A0A351E7W7-F1
#
_cell.length_a   1.000
_cell.length_b   1.000
_cell.length_c   1.000
_cell.angle_alpha   90.00
_cell.angle_beta   90.00
_cell.angle_gamma   90.00
#
_symmetry.space_group_name_H-M   'P 1'
#
loop_
_entity.id
_entity.type
_entity.pdbx_description
1 polymer ?
#
loop_
_entity_poly.entity_id
_entity_poly.type
_entity_poly.pdbx_seq_one_letter_code
_entity_poly.pdbx_strand_id
1 'polypeptide(L)'
;MELITATDITDSVLAGRVTGEELAFANEAVVRLAATYGVKEEAIVASNLVKRYAVVIACRECCLNLVGTDPTVQMDGARQDDIYERKYKLYDAMSKDILKELTLADFAGEENGAENGGGAWTKTVNIYRG
;
A
#
# COMPACT_ATOMS: atom_id res chain seq x y z
N MET A 1 -0.44 15.13 -3.30
CA MET A 1 -1.76 14.48 -3.39
C MET A 1 -2.23 14.00 -2.01
N GLU A 2 -3.54 13.99 -1.71
CA GLU A 2 -4.10 13.40 -0.48
C GLU A 2 -5.08 12.27 -0.85
N LEU A 3 -4.70 11.01 -0.62
CA LEU A 3 -5.49 9.83 -1.03
C LEU A 3 -6.29 9.22 0.12
N ILE A 4 -5.73 9.30 1.32
CA ILE A 4 -6.29 8.73 2.55
C ILE A 4 -6.19 9.76 3.67
N THR A 5 -7.08 9.61 4.64
CA THR A 5 -7.20 10.46 5.83
C THR A 5 -7.22 9.61 7.09
N ALA A 6 -7.16 10.25 8.25
CA ALA A 6 -7.23 9.55 9.54
C ALA A 6 -8.53 8.74 9.72
N THR A 7 -9.63 9.09 9.04
CA THR A 7 -10.90 8.35 9.13
C THR A 7 -10.88 7.02 8.37
N ASP A 8 -9.94 6.84 7.44
CA ASP A 8 -9.77 5.59 6.70
C ASP A 8 -9.06 4.51 7.53
N ILE A 9 -8.48 4.89 8.68
CA ILE A 9 -7.82 3.97 9.61
C ILE A 9 -8.87 3.27 10.46
N THR A 10 -9.12 1.99 10.17
CA THR A 10 -10.12 1.17 10.86
C THR A 10 -9.55 0.32 11.99
N ASP A 11 -8.22 0.24 12.12
CA ASP A 11 -7.59 -0.54 13.18
C ASP A 11 -7.71 0.17 14.53
N SER A 12 -8.46 -0.42 15.46
CA SER A 12 -8.75 0.17 16.76
C SER A 12 -7.51 0.41 17.65
N VAL A 13 -6.41 -0.31 17.39
CA VAL A 13 -5.15 -0.13 18.14
C VAL A 13 -4.37 1.07 17.62
N LEU A 14 -4.54 1.43 16.34
CA LEU A 14 -3.86 2.53 15.67
C LEU A 14 -4.75 3.77 15.47
N ALA A 15 -6.06 3.63 15.64
CA ALA A 15 -7.01 4.74 15.57
C ALA A 15 -6.59 5.86 16.53
N GLY A 16 -6.40 7.07 15.99
CA GLY A 16 -5.91 8.23 16.73
C GLY A 16 -4.40 8.25 17.05
N ARG A 17 -3.64 7.25 16.57
CA ARG A 17 -2.16 7.21 16.70
C ARG A 17 -1.44 7.46 15.38
N VAL A 18 -2.06 7.17 14.25
CA VAL A 18 -1.54 7.52 12.92
C VAL A 18 -1.54 9.05 12.80
N THR A 19 -0.38 9.65 12.57
CA THR A 19 -0.22 11.10 12.45
C THR A 19 -0.24 11.53 10.99
N GLY A 20 -0.23 12.84 10.76
CA GLY A 20 -0.13 13.40 9.41
C GLY A 20 1.15 12.99 8.68
N GLU A 21 2.24 12.71 9.39
CA GLU A 21 3.51 12.29 8.79
C GLU A 21 3.40 10.89 8.17
N GLU A 22 2.78 9.93 8.87
CA GLU A 22 2.57 8.59 8.31
C GLU A 22 1.57 8.60 7.14
N LEU A 23 0.54 9.45 7.20
CA LEU A 23 -0.40 9.62 6.08
C LEU A 23 0.30 10.24 4.85
N ALA A 24 1.15 11.24 5.05
CA ALA A 24 1.93 11.86 3.98
C ALA A 24 2.91 10.85 3.36
N PHE A 25 3.60 10.06 4.18
CA PHE A 25 4.48 8.99 3.71
C PHE A 25 3.73 7.95 2.87
N ALA A 26 2.55 7.53 3.32
CA ALA A 26 1.73 6.58 2.59
C ALA A 26 1.25 7.13 1.23
N ASN A 27 0.81 8.39 1.18
CA ASN A 27 0.44 9.05 -0.05
C ASN A 27 1.63 9.14 -1.02
N GLU A 28 2.81 9.51 -0.53
CA GLU A 28 4.03 9.56 -1.34
C GLU A 28 4.44 8.17 -1.85
N ALA A 29 4.28 7.12 -1.03
CA ALA A 29 4.56 5.75 -1.44
C ALA A 29 3.68 5.32 -2.64
N VAL A 30 2.42 5.74 -2.66
CA VAL A 30 1.52 5.50 -3.81
C VAL A 30 1.99 6.26 -5.05
N VAL A 31 2.38 7.53 -4.91
CA VAL A 31 2.88 8.33 -6.04
C VAL A 31 4.14 7.72 -6.64
N ARG A 32 5.10 7.30 -5.79
CA ARG A 32 6.31 6.61 -6.25
C ARG A 32 5.98 5.31 -6.97
N LEU A 33 5.01 4.54 -6.46
CA LEU A 33 4.57 3.30 -7.09
C LEU A 33 3.91 3.57 -8.44
N ALA A 34 3.02 4.56 -8.54
CA ALA A 34 2.40 4.98 -9.79
C ALA A 34 3.44 5.41 -10.84
N ALA A 35 4.48 6.12 -10.41
CA ALA A 35 5.59 6.53 -11.28
C ALA A 35 6.35 5.32 -11.86
N THR A 36 6.44 4.19 -11.14
CA THR A 36 7.03 2.95 -11.69
C THR A 36 6.22 2.37 -12.85
N TYR A 37 4.91 2.64 -12.87
CA TYR A 37 4.01 2.31 -13.98
C TYR A 37 3.94 3.41 -15.06
N GLY A 38 4.70 4.50 -14.92
CA GLY A 38 4.69 5.64 -15.85
C GLY A 38 3.50 6.59 -15.66
N VAL A 39 2.74 6.47 -14.57
CA VAL A 39 1.61 7.35 -14.26
C VAL A 39 2.13 8.56 -13.48
N LYS A 40 1.81 9.76 -13.95
CA LYS A 40 2.16 11.03 -13.28
C LYS A 40 1.22 11.29 -12.10
N GLU A 41 1.70 11.98 -11.07
CA GLU A 41 0.92 12.27 -9.86
C GLU A 41 -0.45 12.90 -10.16
N GLU A 42 -0.51 13.82 -11.12
CA GLU A 42 -1.74 14.54 -11.47
C GLU A 42 -2.76 13.67 -12.21
N ALA A 43 -2.31 12.54 -12.78
CA ALA A 43 -3.14 11.59 -13.52
C ALA A 43 -3.56 10.38 -12.68
N ILE A 44 -3.17 10.32 -11.40
CA ILE A 44 -3.51 9.18 -10.53
C ILE A 44 -5.00 9.22 -10.20
N VAL A 45 -5.72 8.19 -10.66
CA VAL A 45 -7.08 7.85 -10.27
C VAL A 45 -7.03 6.57 -9.44
N ALA A 46 -6.83 6.73 -8.12
CA ALA A 46 -6.59 5.60 -7.23
C ALA A 46 -7.84 4.72 -7.05
N SER A 47 -7.71 3.44 -7.42
CA SER A 47 -8.72 2.42 -7.11
C SER A 47 -8.86 2.20 -5.60
N ASN A 48 -9.93 1.51 -5.19
CA ASN A 48 -10.11 1.13 -3.78
C ASN A 48 -8.96 0.24 -3.28
N LEU A 49 -8.32 -0.54 -4.16
CA LEU A 49 -7.18 -1.37 -3.80
C LEU A 49 -5.94 -0.51 -3.51
N VAL A 50 -5.70 0.54 -4.30
CA VAL A 50 -4.62 1.52 -4.06
C VAL A 50 -4.85 2.28 -2.76
N LYS A 51 -6.09 2.69 -2.47
CA LYS A 51 -6.43 3.33 -1.19
C LYS A 51 -6.16 2.39 0.00
N ARG A 52 -6.53 1.12 -0.12
CA ARG A 52 -6.21 0.10 0.90
C ARG A 52 -4.71 -0.07 1.08
N TYR A 53 -3.95 -0.11 -0.01
CA TYR A 53 -2.49 -0.14 0.06
C TYR A 53 -1.92 1.04 0.84
N ALA A 54 -2.39 2.27 0.55
CA ALA A 54 -1.98 3.46 1.27
C ALA A 54 -2.30 3.35 2.78
N VAL A 55 -3.51 2.92 3.14
CA VAL A 55 -3.89 2.72 4.56
C VAL A 55 -2.96 1.73 5.25
N VAL A 56 -2.65 0.61 4.59
CA VAL A 56 -1.75 -0.41 5.14
C VAL A 56 -0.33 0.14 5.34
N ILE A 57 0.18 0.95 4.42
CA ILE A 57 1.49 1.60 4.58
C ILE A 57 1.48 2.59 5.75
N ALA A 58 0.45 3.43 5.89
CA ALA A 58 0.34 4.36 7.02
C ALA A 58 0.31 3.61 8.36
N CYS A 59 -0.47 2.53 8.45
CA CYS A 59 -0.52 1.69 9.64
C CYS A 59 0.83 1.01 9.94
N ARG A 60 1.54 0.54 8.90
CA ARG A 60 2.87 -0.07 9.04
C ARG A 60 3.89 0.90 9.61
N GLU A 61 3.97 2.12 9.07
CA GLU A 61 4.90 3.13 9.56
C GLU A 61 4.57 3.55 10.99
N CYS A 62 3.28 3.72 11.30
CA CYS A 62 2.83 4.03 12.66
C CYS A 62 3.22 2.91 13.63
N CYS A 63 3.04 1.64 13.25
CA CYS A 63 3.50 0.52 14.07
C CYS A 63 5.02 0.54 14.28
N LEU A 64 5.81 0.81 13.24
CA LEU A 64 7.26 0.85 13.33
C LEU A 64 7.73 1.90 14.34
N ASN A 65 7.10 3.08 14.34
CA ASN A 65 7.37 4.17 15.29
C ASN A 65 6.98 3.83 16.74
N LEU A 66 6.03 2.92 16.93
CA LEU A 66 5.51 2.53 18.24
C LEU A 66 6.13 1.25 18.81
N VAL A 67 6.95 0.51 18.04
CA VAL A 67 7.64 -0.68 18.54
C VAL A 67 8.51 -0.31 19.75
N GLY A 68 8.37 -1.09 20.82
CA GLY A 68 9.06 -0.91 22.10
C GLY A 68 8.34 0.01 23.08
N THR A 69 7.22 0.61 22.69
CA THR A 69 6.43 1.50 23.56
C THR A 69 5.26 0.80 24.26
N ASP A 70 5.03 -0.49 23.97
CA ASP A 70 3.96 -1.27 24.59
C ASP A 70 4.26 -1.52 26.09
N PRO A 71 3.50 -0.90 27.02
CA PRO A 71 3.75 -1.01 28.45
C PRO A 71 3.45 -2.42 29.00
N THR A 72 2.75 -3.26 28.25
CA THR A 72 2.38 -4.62 28.67
C THR A 72 3.54 -5.62 28.52
N VAL A 73 4.56 -5.28 27.72
CA VAL A 73 5.73 -6.13 27.44
C VAL A 73 6.59 -6.40 28.69
N GLN A 74 6.56 -5.50 29.68
CA GLN A 74 7.40 -5.60 30.89
C GLN A 74 6.66 -6.09 32.15
N MET A 75 5.34 -6.31 32.08
CA MET A 75 4.53 -6.42 33.30
C MET A 75 4.59 -7.78 34.02
N ASP A 76 5.07 -8.87 33.40
CA ASP A 76 4.79 -10.21 33.97
C ASP A 76 5.95 -11.23 33.94
N GLY A 77 7.21 -10.78 33.83
CA GLY A 77 8.40 -11.66 33.88
C GLY A 77 8.55 -12.65 32.71
N ALA A 78 7.50 -12.86 31.93
CA ALA A 78 7.50 -13.45 30.60
C ALA A 78 7.51 -12.31 29.57
N ARG A 79 8.47 -12.34 28.64
CA ARG A 79 8.53 -11.40 27.52
C ARG A 79 7.28 -11.60 26.66
N GLN A 80 6.27 -10.72 26.81
CA GLN A 80 5.15 -10.70 25.87
C GLN A 80 5.62 -10.02 24.58
N ASP A 81 5.20 -10.57 23.43
CA ASP A 81 5.49 -9.98 22.12
C ASP A 81 4.77 -8.65 21.99
N ASP A 82 5.54 -7.60 21.69
CA ASP A 82 5.04 -6.25 21.44
C ASP A 82 3.91 -6.27 20.40
N ILE A 83 2.77 -5.68 20.75
CA ILE A 83 1.60 -5.65 19.86
C ILE A 83 1.88 -4.89 18.56
N TYR A 84 2.67 -3.82 18.60
CA TYR A 84 3.04 -3.02 17.45
C TYR A 84 4.01 -3.78 16.55
N GLU A 85 4.93 -4.57 17.12
CA GLU A 85 5.81 -5.43 16.31
C GLU A 85 5.00 -6.49 15.55
N ARG A 86 4.02 -7.12 16.22
CA ARG A 86 3.13 -8.11 15.58
C ARG A 86 2.30 -7.48 14.47
N LYS A 87 1.72 -6.30 14.73
CA LYS A 87 0.93 -5.55 13.72
C LYS A 87 1.80 -5.06 12.57
N TYR A 88 3.03 -4.60 12.84
CA TYR A 88 3.98 -4.23 11.80
C TYR A 88 4.21 -5.39 10.81
N LYS A 89 4.51 -6.59 11.32
CA LYS A 89 4.72 -7.79 10.48
C LYS A 89 3.47 -8.14 9.67
N LEU A 90 2.28 -8.00 10.27
CA LEU A 90 1.01 -8.20 9.59
C LEU A 90 0.83 -7.21 8.42
N TYR A 91 0.99 -5.92 8.67
CA TYR A 91 0.84 -4.90 7.62
C TYR A 91 1.93 -4.97 6.55
N ASP A 92 3.15 -5.36 6.91
CA ASP A 92 4.23 -5.61 5.95
C ASP A 92 3.93 -6.80 5.03
N ALA A 93 3.29 -7.86 5.54
CA ALA A 93 2.82 -8.96 4.72
C ALA A 93 1.64 -8.54 3.81
N MET A 94 0.65 -7.86 4.39
CA MET A 94 -0.53 -7.37 3.65
C MET A 94 -0.15 -6.39 2.54
N SER A 95 0.82 -5.50 2.76
CA SER A 95 1.27 -4.55 1.73
C SER A 95 1.90 -5.28 0.55
N LYS A 96 2.71 -6.32 0.82
CA LYS A 96 3.33 -7.17 -0.21
C LYS A 96 2.30 -7.97 -1.00
N ASP A 97 1.24 -8.43 -0.35
CA ASP A 97 0.18 -9.17 -1.04
C ASP A 97 -0.64 -8.24 -1.95
N ILE A 98 -1.03 -7.06 -1.47
CA ILE A 98 -1.71 -6.06 -2.30
C ILE A 98 -0.81 -5.64 -3.48
N LEU A 99 0.49 -5.44 -3.26
CA LEU A 99 1.44 -5.09 -4.32
C LEU A 99 1.49 -6.11 -5.47
N LYS A 100 1.27 -7.40 -5.20
CA LYS A 100 1.24 -8.44 -6.24
C LYS A 100 -0.03 -8.35 -7.11
N GLU A 101 -1.11 -7.82 -6.54
CA GLU A 101 -2.40 -7.68 -7.21
C GLU A 101 -2.52 -6.36 -7.97
N LEU A 102 -1.77 -5.32 -7.59
CA LEU A 102 -1.81 -4.01 -8.21
C LEU A 102 -1.29 -4.01 -9.65
N THR A 103 -2.05 -3.36 -10.52
CA THR A 103 -1.73 -3.19 -11.94
C THR A 103 -1.79 -1.72 -12.35
N LEU A 104 -1.35 -1.39 -13.57
CA LEU A 104 -1.45 -0.03 -14.11
C LEU A 104 -2.89 0.51 -14.11
N ALA A 105 -3.88 -0.35 -14.35
CA ALA A 105 -5.30 0.02 -14.37
C ALA A 105 -5.78 0.57 -13.02
N ASP A 106 -5.16 0.14 -11.92
CA ASP A 106 -5.49 0.60 -10.56
C ASP A 106 -5.08 2.05 -10.28
N PHE A 107 -4.18 2.60 -11.10
CA PHE A 107 -3.66 3.97 -10.96
C PHE A 107 -4.20 4.93 -12.01
N ALA A 108 -4.65 4.45 -13.16
CA ALA A 108 -5.03 5.31 -14.29
C ALA A 108 -6.55 5.33 -14.59
N GLY A 109 -7.34 4.50 -13.91
CA GLY A 109 -8.76 4.28 -14.23
C GLY A 109 -8.93 3.51 -15.56
N GLU A 110 -10.05 2.80 -15.72
CA GLU A 110 -10.33 2.02 -16.94
C GLU A 110 -10.41 2.89 -18.22
N GLU A 111 -10.63 4.20 -18.09
CA GLU A 111 -10.78 5.11 -19.23
C GLU A 111 -9.47 5.42 -19.97
N ASN A 112 -8.29 5.22 -19.34
CA ASN A 112 -6.99 5.41 -19.99
C ASN A 112 -6.45 4.13 -20.68
N GLY A 113 -7.26 3.08 -20.78
CA GLY A 113 -6.91 1.83 -21.44
C GLY A 113 -6.89 1.86 -22.97
N ALA A 114 -7.09 3.01 -23.63
CA ALA A 114 -7.26 3.02 -25.09
C ALA A 114 -6.74 4.25 -25.84
N GLU A 115 -5.68 4.93 -25.40
CA GLU A 115 -5.00 5.90 -26.28
C GLU A 115 -3.55 6.17 -25.90
N ASN A 116 -2.72 5.13 -25.91
CA ASN A 116 -1.35 5.25 -26.41
C ASN A 116 -0.80 3.88 -26.83
N GLY A 117 -0.47 3.77 -28.11
CA GLY A 117 -0.09 2.53 -28.77
C GLY A 117 1.11 1.84 -28.13
N GLY A 118 0.92 0.55 -27.82
CA GLY A 118 1.95 -0.35 -27.34
C GLY A 118 1.55 -1.81 -27.50
N GLY A 119 0.99 -2.19 -28.65
CA GLY A 119 0.74 -3.59 -28.97
C GLY A 119 2.05 -4.34 -29.20
N ALA A 120 2.35 -5.38 -28.40
CA ALA A 120 3.37 -6.38 -28.75
C ALA A 120 3.38 -7.69 -27.93
N TRP A 121 2.38 -8.03 -27.09
CA TRP A 121 2.44 -9.26 -26.28
C TRP A 121 1.38 -10.34 -26.59
N THR A 122 0.45 -10.07 -27.50
CA THR A 122 -0.58 -11.04 -27.93
C THR A 122 -0.45 -11.45 -29.40
N LYS A 123 0.77 -11.60 -29.93
CA LYS A 123 0.98 -12.37 -31.17
C LYS A 123 1.26 -13.82 -30.80
N THR A 124 0.21 -14.63 -30.81
CA THR A 124 0.26 -16.09 -30.89
C THR A 124 1.26 -16.51 -31.97
N VAL A 125 2.38 -17.12 -31.57
CA VAL A 125 3.37 -17.67 -32.50
C VAL A 125 2.79 -18.97 -33.04
N ASN A 126 2.23 -18.93 -34.26
CA ASN A 126 1.90 -20.14 -35.01
C ASN A 126 3.20 -20.73 -35.57
N ILE A 127 3.74 -21.73 -34.89
CA ILE A 127 4.86 -22.53 -35.38
C ILE A 127 4.31 -23.54 -36.38
N TYR A 128 4.48 -23.28 -37.68
CA TYR A 128 4.31 -24.31 -38.71
C TYR A 128 5.58 -25.18 -38.75
N ARG A 129 5.44 -26.46 -38.43
CA ARG A 129 6.46 -27.49 -38.71
C ARG A 129 6.29 -27.92 -40.17
N GLY A 130 7.27 -27.56 -41.01
CA GLY A 130 7.50 -28.21 -42.30
C GLY A 130 8.28 -29.51 -42.11
#